data_AF-K3XDD4-F1
#
_entry.id   AF-K3XDD4-F1
#
_cell.length_a   1.000
_cell.length_b   1.000
_cell.length_c   1.000
_cell.angle_alpha   90.00
_cell.angle_beta   90.00
_cell.angle_gamma   90.00
#
_symmetry.space_group_name_H-M   'P 1'
#
loop_
_entity.id
_entity.type
_entity.pdbx_description
1 polymer ?
#
loop_
_entity_poly.entity_id
_entity_poly.type
_entity_poly.pdbx_seq_one_letter_code
_entity_poly.pdbx_strand_id
1 'polypeptide(L)'
;MTAVTKDYKLFTPLQVGEGLTLKNRVVYGPLTRARSDVHTRVPNELNAVYYEQRAGAGLIISEATAISEQAFGWYGAPALYNDEQAEGWRKVVKRVHARDGKIFLQLWHMGRQTHPSLNSKGEVVSASATCYEAPHAKQQGRERA
;
A
#
# COMPACT_ATOMS: atom_id res chain seq x y z
N MET A 1 13.47 2.26 34.90
CA MET A 1 14.17 1.09 34.32
C MET A 1 14.81 1.53 33.02
N THR A 2 16.14 1.59 32.96
CA THR A 2 16.87 1.91 31.72
C THR A 2 16.91 0.64 30.89
N ALA A 3 16.13 0.58 29.81
CA ALA A 3 16.11 -0.60 28.96
C ALA A 3 17.50 -0.82 28.33
N VAL A 4 17.98 -2.06 28.36
CA VAL A 4 19.27 -2.49 27.77
C VAL A 4 19.09 -2.56 26.24
N THR A 5 18.79 -1.43 25.59
CA THR A 5 18.55 -1.38 24.13
C THR A 5 19.79 -1.05 23.33
N LYS A 6 20.85 -0.60 24.00
CA LYS A 6 22.09 -0.11 23.38
C LYS A 6 22.81 -1.18 22.55
N ASP A 7 22.63 -2.46 22.91
CA ASP A 7 23.29 -3.59 22.24
C ASP A 7 22.38 -4.34 21.24
N TYR A 8 21.11 -3.95 21.11
CA TYR A 8 20.22 -4.63 20.17
C TYR A 8 20.49 -4.19 18.73
N LYS A 9 20.88 -5.16 17.89
CA LYS A 9 21.02 -4.97 16.44
C LYS A 9 19.77 -4.34 15.79
N LEU A 10 18.58 -4.54 16.37
CA LEU A 10 17.33 -3.96 15.89
C LEU A 10 17.39 -2.43 15.76
N PHE A 11 18.12 -1.76 16.65
CA PHE A 11 18.22 -0.30 16.72
C PHE A 11 19.51 0.26 16.07
N THR A 12 20.29 -0.57 15.39
CA THR A 12 21.47 -0.13 14.64
C THR A 12 21.13 0.14 13.17
N PRO A 13 21.88 1.03 12.49
CA PRO A 13 21.69 1.26 11.06
C PRO A 13 21.84 0.00 10.20
N LEU A 14 21.17 -0.01 9.05
CA LEU A 14 21.24 -1.08 8.05
C LEU A 14 21.44 -0.49 6.65
N GLN A 15 22.53 -0.89 5.98
CA GLN A 15 22.72 -0.61 4.55
C GLN A 15 21.89 -1.60 3.74
N VAL A 16 20.97 -1.11 2.91
CA VAL A 16 20.08 -1.95 2.09
C VAL A 16 20.51 -1.98 0.62
N GLY A 17 21.17 -0.93 0.15
CA GLY A 17 21.73 -0.83 -1.20
C GLY A 17 22.64 0.39 -1.29
N GLU A 18 23.24 0.64 -2.45
CA GLU A 18 24.06 1.84 -2.65
C GLU A 18 23.23 3.12 -2.40
N GLY A 19 23.74 4.02 -1.57
CA GLY A 19 23.05 5.27 -1.20
C GLY A 19 21.81 5.11 -0.29
N LEU A 20 21.47 3.89 0.16
CA LEU A 20 20.32 3.64 1.03
C LEU A 20 20.71 3.01 2.37
N THR A 21 20.76 3.85 3.41
CA THR A 21 20.95 3.44 4.81
C THR A 21 19.67 3.71 5.60
N LEU A 22 19.18 2.70 6.32
CA LEU A 22 18.07 2.84 7.27
C LEU A 22 18.61 3.18 8.66
N LYS A 23 17.91 4.05 9.39
CA LYS A 23 18.31 4.47 10.76
C LYS A 23 18.15 3.38 11.82
N ASN A 24 17.32 2.36 11.55
CA ASN A 24 17.15 1.16 12.37
C ASN A 24 16.61 0.02 11.49
N ARG A 25 16.47 -1.19 12.05
CA ARG A 25 16.04 -2.39 11.32
C ARG A 25 14.53 -2.68 11.45
N VAL A 26 13.75 -1.73 11.95
CA VAL A 26 12.29 -1.87 12.07
C VAL A 26 11.64 -1.40 10.77
N VAL A 27 10.96 -2.32 10.09
CA VAL A 27 10.21 -2.02 8.87
C VAL A 27 8.73 -1.96 9.19
N TYR A 28 8.06 -0.88 8.79
CA TYR A 28 6.61 -0.81 8.79
C TYR A 28 6.08 -1.50 7.55
N GLY A 29 5.46 -2.68 7.74
CA GLY A 29 4.96 -3.50 6.65
C GLY A 29 3.82 -2.86 5.85
N PRO A 30 3.55 -3.35 4.63
CA PRO A 30 2.47 -2.85 3.79
C PRO A 30 1.11 -3.22 4.39
N LEU A 31 0.25 -2.21 4.62
CA LEU A 31 -1.04 -2.40 5.27
C LEU A 31 -2.13 -1.59 4.56
N THR A 32 -2.91 -2.24 3.70
CA THR A 32 -4.05 -1.61 3.01
C THR A 32 -5.04 -1.03 4.01
N ARG A 33 -5.26 0.29 3.93
CA ARG A 33 -6.13 0.98 4.88
C ARG A 33 -7.49 1.30 4.29
N ALA A 34 -7.69 1.41 2.98
CA ALA A 34 -9.01 1.79 2.44
C ALA A 34 -9.48 3.20 2.88
N ARG A 35 -8.56 4.17 2.94
CA ARG A 35 -8.83 5.55 3.40
C ARG A 35 -8.52 6.62 2.35
N SER A 36 -8.09 6.24 1.14
CA SER A 36 -7.89 7.18 0.04
C SER A 36 -9.22 7.60 -0.58
N ASP A 37 -9.21 8.63 -1.43
CA ASP A 37 -10.41 9.07 -2.13
C ASP A 37 -11.01 7.91 -2.96
N VAL A 38 -12.32 7.68 -2.83
CA VAL A 38 -12.97 6.50 -3.40
C VAL A 38 -13.25 6.65 -4.91
N HIS A 39 -13.21 7.88 -5.43
CA HIS A 39 -13.42 8.19 -6.84
C HIS A 39 -12.10 8.35 -7.58
N THR A 40 -11.22 9.21 -7.07
CA THR A 40 -9.94 9.54 -7.74
C THR A 40 -8.82 8.58 -7.35
N ARG A 41 -8.96 7.85 -6.23
CA ARG A 41 -7.95 6.93 -5.67
C ARG A 41 -6.67 7.66 -5.23
N VAL A 42 -6.80 8.96 -4.99
CA VAL A 42 -5.71 9.83 -4.56
C VAL A 42 -5.54 9.69 -3.04
N PRO A 43 -4.29 9.51 -2.54
CA PRO A 43 -4.00 9.66 -1.11
C PRO A 43 -4.37 11.06 -0.62
N ASN A 44 -5.12 11.13 0.48
CA ASN A 44 -5.56 12.41 1.06
C ASN A 44 -4.71 12.79 2.29
N GLU A 45 -5.11 13.88 2.95
CA GLU A 45 -4.41 14.40 4.13
C GLU A 45 -4.31 13.38 5.28
N LEU A 46 -5.31 12.51 5.46
CA LEU A 46 -5.27 11.46 6.47
C LEU A 46 -4.18 10.43 6.17
N ASN A 47 -3.99 10.04 4.90
CA ASN A 47 -2.88 9.18 4.51
C ASN A 47 -1.53 9.85 4.84
N ALA A 48 -1.39 11.15 4.54
CA ALA A 48 -0.15 11.89 4.76
C ALA A 48 0.22 11.98 6.25
N VAL A 49 -0.73 12.37 7.12
CA VAL A 49 -0.54 12.40 8.58
C VAL A 49 -0.25 11.01 9.12
N TYR A 50 -0.95 9.99 8.62
CA TYR A 50 -0.78 8.61 9.06
C TYR A 50 0.64 8.06 8.84
N TYR A 51 1.22 8.30 7.67
CA TYR A 51 2.59 7.88 7.36
C TYR A 51 3.63 8.76 8.04
N GLU A 52 3.39 10.07 8.18
CA GLU A 52 4.27 10.97 8.92
C GLU A 52 4.48 10.49 10.37
N GLN A 53 3.40 10.13 11.06
CA GLN A 53 3.46 9.59 12.43
C GLN A 53 4.28 8.30 12.56
N ARG A 54 4.52 7.58 11.46
CA ARG A 54 5.26 6.31 11.41
C ARG A 54 6.68 6.47 10.88
N ALA A 55 7.10 7.68 10.52
CA ALA A 55 8.42 7.95 9.94
C ALA A 55 9.60 7.64 10.88
N GLY A 56 9.35 7.24 12.14
CA GLY A 56 10.35 6.68 13.03
C GLY A 56 10.85 5.28 12.65
N ALA A 57 10.11 4.53 11.83
CA ALA A 57 10.58 3.26 11.27
C ALA A 57 11.84 3.47 10.41
N GLY A 58 12.69 2.45 10.34
CA GLY A 58 13.84 2.44 9.43
C GLY A 58 13.40 2.55 7.98
N LEU A 59 12.34 1.82 7.62
CA LEU A 59 11.66 1.88 6.32
C LEU A 59 10.16 1.74 6.50
N ILE A 60 9.38 2.52 5.77
CA ILE A 60 7.95 2.34 5.57
C ILE A 60 7.73 1.68 4.21
N ILE A 61 6.89 0.66 4.15
CA ILE A 61 6.31 0.16 2.91
C ILE A 61 4.85 0.61 2.90
N SER A 62 4.45 1.32 1.86
CA SER A 62 3.08 1.86 1.74
C SER A 62 2.04 0.74 1.72
N GLU A 63 0.79 1.12 1.90
CA GLU A 63 -0.33 0.31 1.44
C GLU A 63 -0.25 -0.01 -0.06
N ALA A 64 -0.94 -1.09 -0.44
CA ALA A 64 -0.97 -1.56 -1.80
C ALA A 64 -1.52 -0.47 -2.74
N THR A 65 -0.74 -0.14 -3.77
CA THR A 65 -0.98 0.97 -4.69
C THR A 65 -1.19 0.43 -6.09
N ALA A 66 -2.41 0.59 -6.61
CA ALA A 66 -2.77 0.05 -7.92
C ALA A 66 -2.01 0.73 -9.07
N ILE A 67 -1.47 -0.06 -9.99
CA ILE A 67 -0.66 0.42 -11.13
C ILE A 67 -1.47 0.80 -12.38
N SER A 68 -2.76 0.49 -12.39
CA SER A 68 -3.68 0.80 -13.50
C SER A 68 -5.13 0.69 -13.03
N GLU A 69 -6.08 1.10 -13.89
CA GLU A 69 -7.50 0.87 -13.62
C GLU A 69 -7.85 -0.62 -13.51
N GLN A 70 -7.27 -1.47 -14.37
CA GLN A 70 -7.48 -2.92 -14.37
C GLN A 70 -6.86 -3.61 -13.13
N ALA A 71 -5.78 -3.04 -12.59
CA ALA A 71 -5.08 -3.56 -11.41
C ALA A 71 -5.84 -3.34 -10.09
N PHE A 72 -6.78 -2.39 -10.07
CA PHE A 72 -7.48 -1.95 -8.88
C PHE A 72 -8.62 -2.90 -8.50
N GLY A 73 -8.64 -3.35 -7.24
CA GLY A 73 -9.71 -4.21 -6.75
C GLY A 73 -10.05 -4.06 -5.27
N TRP A 74 -9.61 -2.97 -4.63
CA TRP A 74 -9.89 -2.72 -3.22
C TRP A 74 -10.44 -1.33 -3.00
N TYR A 75 -11.70 -1.24 -2.57
CA TYR A 75 -12.38 0.02 -2.33
C TYR A 75 -11.61 0.91 -1.35
N GLY A 76 -11.38 2.18 -1.73
CA GLY A 76 -10.62 3.15 -0.93
C GLY A 76 -9.10 2.92 -0.87
N ALA A 77 -8.55 1.95 -1.61
CA ALA A 77 -7.10 1.85 -1.78
C ALA A 77 -6.58 2.96 -2.71
N PRO A 78 -5.33 3.40 -2.54
CA PRO A 78 -4.72 4.36 -3.45
C PRO A 78 -4.29 3.72 -4.78
N ALA A 79 -4.02 4.57 -5.75
CA ALA A 79 -3.44 4.19 -7.03
C ALA A 79 -2.25 5.09 -7.39
N LEU A 80 -1.52 4.72 -8.45
CA LEU A 80 -0.45 5.50 -9.06
C LEU A 80 -0.32 5.15 -10.55
N TYR A 81 -1.24 5.67 -11.35
CA TYR A 81 -1.22 5.54 -12.81
C TYR A 81 -1.55 6.84 -13.55
N ASN A 82 -1.78 7.94 -12.81
CA ASN A 82 -1.98 9.27 -13.37
C ASN A 82 -1.30 10.36 -12.51
N ASP A 83 -1.26 11.59 -13.03
CA ASP A 83 -0.54 12.70 -12.40
C ASP A 83 -1.18 13.19 -11.10
N GLU A 84 -2.51 13.14 -11.00
CA GLU A 84 -3.24 13.53 -9.78
C GLU A 84 -2.87 12.62 -8.60
N GLN A 85 -2.82 11.31 -8.84
CA GLN A 85 -2.37 10.32 -7.87
C GLN A 85 -0.89 10.51 -7.51
N ALA A 86 -0.05 10.82 -8.49
CA ALA A 86 1.36 11.11 -8.25
C ALA A 86 1.55 12.35 -7.35
N GLU A 87 0.75 13.41 -7.53
CA GLU A 87 0.76 14.57 -6.64
C GLU A 87 0.26 14.23 -5.22
N GLY A 88 -0.78 13.40 -5.10
CA GLY A 88 -1.22 12.89 -3.80
C GLY A 88 -0.10 12.16 -3.05
N TRP A 89 0.59 11.23 -3.73
CA TRP A 89 1.73 10.52 -3.16
C TRP A 89 2.92 11.43 -2.86
N ARG A 90 3.19 12.44 -3.69
CA ARG A 90 4.26 13.42 -3.46
C ARG A 90 4.08 14.13 -2.11
N LYS A 91 2.85 14.47 -1.73
CA LYS A 91 2.54 15.05 -0.41
C LYS A 91 2.85 14.09 0.73
N VAL A 92 2.48 12.83 0.61
CA VAL A 92 2.79 11.77 1.59
C VAL A 92 4.30 11.61 1.75
N VAL A 93 5.02 11.41 0.64
CA VAL A 93 6.48 11.21 0.62
C VAL A 93 7.20 12.40 1.22
N LYS A 94 6.78 13.63 0.89
CA LYS A 94 7.37 14.86 1.44
C LYS A 94 7.28 14.90 2.97
N ARG A 95 6.15 14.51 3.55
CA ARG A 95 5.98 14.50 5.02
C ARG A 95 6.82 13.42 5.70
N VAL A 96 6.92 12.24 5.09
CA VAL A 96 7.81 11.18 5.60
C VAL A 96 9.26 11.64 5.58
N HIS A 97 9.72 12.23 4.47
CA HIS A 97 11.10 12.71 4.33
C HIS A 97 11.41 13.91 5.26
N ALA A 98 10.43 14.79 5.52
CA ALA A 98 10.59 15.88 6.49
C ALA A 98 10.83 15.38 7.92
N ARG A 99 10.53 14.11 8.21
CA ARG A 99 10.80 13.42 9.49
C ARG A 99 12.02 12.47 9.42
N ASP A 100 12.88 12.64 8.41
CA ASP A 100 14.01 11.74 8.13
C ASP A 100 13.58 10.27 8.02
N GLY A 101 12.36 10.03 7.50
CA GLY A 101 11.84 8.71 7.21
C GLY A 101 12.21 8.27 5.79
N LYS A 102 12.17 6.96 5.55
CA LYS A 102 12.27 6.36 4.20
C LYS A 102 10.96 5.64 3.89
N ILE A 103 10.47 5.76 2.66
CA ILE A 103 9.23 5.09 2.23
C ILE A 103 9.36 4.51 0.83
N PHE A 104 8.91 3.27 0.66
CA PHE A 104 8.73 2.61 -0.63
C PHE A 104 7.23 2.41 -0.92
N LEU A 105 6.86 2.48 -2.19
CA LEU A 105 5.51 2.19 -2.66
C LEU A 105 5.37 0.71 -3.00
N GLN A 106 4.36 0.05 -2.44
CA GLN A 106 3.99 -1.32 -2.84
C GLN A 106 3.14 -1.25 -4.12
N LEU A 107 3.77 -1.46 -5.28
CA LEU A 107 3.06 -1.56 -6.56
C LEU A 107 2.24 -2.86 -6.61
N TRP A 108 0.98 -2.74 -7.05
CA TRP A 108 0.02 -3.82 -6.90
C TRP A 108 -0.89 -4.01 -8.11
N HIS A 109 -1.16 -5.28 -8.42
CA HIS A 109 -2.20 -5.75 -9.32
C HIS A 109 -2.95 -6.92 -8.67
N MET A 110 -4.27 -6.78 -8.44
CA MET A 110 -5.06 -7.79 -7.72
C MET A 110 -5.39 -9.04 -8.54
N GLY A 111 -5.40 -8.90 -9.87
CA GLY A 111 -5.74 -9.99 -10.77
C GLY A 111 -7.14 -10.52 -10.47
N ARG A 112 -7.29 -11.85 -10.36
CA ARG A 112 -8.59 -12.53 -10.13
C ARG A 112 -9.30 -12.18 -8.82
N GLN A 113 -8.63 -11.53 -7.88
CA GLN A 113 -9.27 -11.09 -6.63
C GLN A 113 -10.02 -9.76 -6.78
N THR A 114 -9.97 -9.14 -7.96
CA THR A 114 -10.74 -7.95 -8.31
C THR A 114 -12.21 -8.28 -8.53
N HIS A 115 -13.11 -7.36 -8.20
CA HIS A 115 -14.51 -7.43 -8.59
C HIS A 115 -14.77 -6.59 -9.86
N PRO A 116 -15.52 -7.09 -10.86
CA PRO A 116 -15.78 -6.37 -12.11
C PRO A 116 -16.34 -4.96 -11.92
N SER A 117 -17.12 -4.72 -10.86
CA SER A 117 -17.70 -3.39 -10.58
C SER A 117 -16.68 -2.32 -10.16
N LEU A 118 -15.42 -2.68 -9.90
CA LEU A 118 -14.38 -1.77 -9.42
C LEU A 118 -13.56 -1.16 -10.57
N ASN A 119 -13.78 -1.61 -11.79
CA ASN A 119 -13.19 -1.02 -12.98
C ASN A 119 -14.27 -0.72 -14.03
N SER A 120 -14.00 0.30 -14.85
CA SER A 120 -14.92 0.85 -15.85
C SER A 120 -15.27 -0.16 -16.95
N LYS A 121 -14.40 -1.14 -17.19
CA LYS A 121 -14.52 -2.13 -18.28
C LYS A 121 -15.15 -3.46 -17.86
N GLY A 122 -15.36 -3.68 -16.56
CA GLY A 122 -15.77 -4.98 -16.02
C GLY A 122 -14.72 -6.10 -16.18
N GLU A 123 -13.48 -5.77 -16.52
CA GLU A 123 -12.44 -6.75 -16.85
C GLU A 123 -11.75 -7.27 -15.59
N VAL A 124 -11.63 -8.59 -15.47
CA VAL A 124 -10.83 -9.23 -14.42
C VAL A 124 -9.86 -10.19 -15.10
N VAL A 125 -8.57 -10.01 -14.81
CA VAL A 125 -7.49 -10.78 -15.46
C VAL A 125 -6.78 -11.67 -14.45
N SER A 126 -6.27 -12.80 -14.93
CA SER A 126 -5.41 -13.70 -14.18
C SER A 126 -4.48 -14.45 -15.13
N ALA A 127 -3.62 -15.30 -14.59
CA ALA A 127 -2.78 -16.16 -15.41
C ALA A 127 -3.60 -17.22 -16.19
N SER A 128 -4.75 -17.64 -15.65
CA SER A 128 -5.65 -18.64 -16.25
C SER A 128 -7.12 -18.27 -16.04
N ALA A 129 -8.00 -18.80 -16.88
CA ALA A 129 -9.45 -18.64 -16.76
C ALA A 129 -10.06 -19.55 -15.67
N THR A 130 -9.55 -19.49 -14.45
CA THR A 130 -10.08 -20.23 -13.30
C THR A 130 -10.72 -19.27 -12.29
N CYS A 131 -11.82 -19.72 -11.69
CA CYS A 131 -12.48 -18.94 -10.64
C CYS A 131 -11.61 -18.88 -9.38
N TYR A 132 -11.73 -17.81 -8.61
CA TYR A 132 -11.19 -17.78 -7.26
C TYR A 132 -12.04 -18.69 -6.37
N GLU A 133 -11.49 -19.85 -5.99
CA GLU A 133 -12.11 -20.74 -5.02
C GLU A 133 -11.85 -20.21 -3.61
N ALA A 134 -12.78 -19.39 -3.09
CA ALA A 134 -12.75 -19.04 -1.69
C ALA A 134 -13.16 -20.26 -0.85
N PRO A 135 -12.43 -20.65 0.20
CA PRO A 135 -13.00 -21.48 1.24
C PRO A 135 -14.08 -20.65 1.96
N HIS A 136 -15.33 -20.83 1.50
CA HIS A 136 -16.56 -20.42 2.20
C HIS A 136 -16.78 -18.91 2.38
N ALA A 137 -16.66 -18.11 1.31
CA ALA A 137 -17.46 -16.90 1.24
C ALA A 137 -18.89 -17.32 0.86
N LYS A 138 -19.85 -17.24 1.79
CA LYS A 138 -21.28 -17.43 1.46
C LYS A 138 -21.63 -16.47 0.34
N GLN A 139 -21.78 -16.99 -0.89
CA GLN A 139 -22.43 -16.27 -1.96
C GLN A 139 -23.87 -16.00 -1.51
N GLN A 140 -24.15 -14.79 -1.05
CA GLN A 140 -25.54 -14.33 -1.02
C GLN A 140 -25.97 -14.14 -2.48
N GLY A 141 -26.90 -14.99 -2.92
CA GLY A 141 -27.82 -14.68 -4.01
C GLY A 141 -27.29 -14.78 -5.44
N ARG A 142 -26.76 -15.93 -5.85
CA ARG A 142 -26.84 -16.33 -7.27
C ARG A 142 -27.57 -17.65 -7.40
N GLU A 143 -28.87 -17.55 -7.65
CA GLU A 143 -29.64 -18.63 -8.27
C GLU A 143 -28.96 -18.98 -9.59
N ARG A 144 -28.69 -20.28 -9.75
CA ARG A 144 -28.18 -20.84 -11.00
C ARG A 144 -29.34 -20.91 -11.98
N ALA A 145 -29.25 -20.19 -13.10
CA ALA A 145 -29.98 -20.53 -14.30
C ALA A 145 -29.29 -21.72 -14.99
#